data_AF-A0A372IHC6-F1
#
_entry.id   AF-A0A372IHC6-F1
#
_cell.length_a   1.000
_cell.length_b   1.000
_cell.length_c   1.000
_cell.angle_alpha   90.00
_cell.angle_beta   90.00
_cell.angle_gamma   90.00
#
_symmetry.space_group_name_H-M   'P 1'
#
loop_
_entity.id
_entity.type
_entity.pdbx_description
1 polymer ?
#
loop_
_entity_poly.entity_id
_entity_poly.type
_entity_poly.pdbx_seq_one_letter_code
_entity_poly.pdbx_strand_id
1 'polypeptide(L)'
;MTDRPDDLSTLTRPQLLVQAARIGAEALLQRRRPGPRPALDRLLSEESEQERKRKDGEADYSPRRHVDLLIALLVAVQTAQGV
;
A
#
# COMPACT_ATOMS: atom_id res chain seq x y z
N MET A 1 17.58 -23.61 -6.81
CA MET A 1 17.67 -22.13 -6.90
C MET A 1 16.93 -21.59 -5.69
N THR A 2 17.53 -21.80 -4.51
CA THR A 2 16.83 -21.80 -3.23
C THR A 2 16.77 -20.37 -2.69
N ASP A 3 15.55 -19.86 -2.54
CA ASP A 3 15.23 -18.63 -1.82
C ASP A 3 15.82 -18.71 -0.42
N ARG A 4 16.82 -17.88 -0.12
CA ARG A 4 17.50 -17.86 1.17
C ARG A 4 16.93 -16.69 1.96
N PRO A 5 16.46 -16.89 3.21
CA PRO A 5 15.85 -15.82 4.00
C PRO A 5 16.77 -14.61 4.27
N ASP A 6 18.09 -14.75 4.08
CA ASP A 6 19.05 -13.64 4.08
C ASP A 6 18.75 -12.58 3.00
N ASP A 7 18.34 -12.99 1.79
CA ASP A 7 18.05 -12.06 0.68
C ASP A 7 16.85 -11.17 1.01
N LEU A 8 15.87 -11.69 1.76
CA LEU A 8 14.69 -10.94 2.19
C LEU A 8 15.04 -9.76 3.10
N SER A 9 16.19 -9.83 3.79
CA SER A 9 16.66 -8.80 4.71
C SER A 9 17.26 -7.60 3.99
N THR A 10 17.71 -7.80 2.73
CA THR A 10 18.28 -6.73 1.89
C THR A 10 17.22 -5.92 1.14
N LEU A 11 15.96 -6.37 1.20
CA LEU A 11 14.86 -5.72 0.51
C LEU A 11 14.53 -4.37 1.16
N THR A 12 14.63 -3.30 0.38
CA THR A 12 14.17 -1.96 0.76
C THR A 12 12.64 -1.96 0.88
N ARG A 13 12.15 -2.28 2.08
CA ARG A 13 10.71 -2.42 2.42
C ARG A 13 9.81 -1.29 1.93
N PRO A 14 10.21 0.01 1.92
CA PRO A 14 9.41 1.08 1.32
C PRO A 14 9.09 0.83 -0.16
N GLN A 15 10.06 0.34 -0.93
CA GLN A 15 9.84 0.06 -2.34
C GLN A 15 8.94 -1.16 -2.53
N LEU A 16 9.12 -2.21 -1.73
CA LEU A 16 8.28 -3.41 -1.79
C LEU A 16 6.80 -3.12 -1.49
N LEU A 17 6.51 -2.28 -0.49
CA LEU A 17 5.13 -1.90 -0.14
C LEU A 17 4.46 -1.18 -1.31
N VAL A 18 5.17 -0.24 -1.95
CA VAL A 18 4.69 0.47 -3.13
C VAL A 18 4.51 -0.46 -4.33
N GLN A 19 5.42 -1.42 -4.54
CA GLN A 19 5.28 -2.41 -5.62
C GLN A 19 4.07 -3.34 -5.40
N ALA A 20 3.89 -3.86 -4.19
CA ALA A 20 2.72 -4.66 -3.82
C ALA A 20 1.42 -3.87 -4.01
N ALA A 21 1.45 -2.59 -3.65
CA ALA A 21 0.31 -1.71 -3.81
C ALA A 21 -0.06 -1.41 -5.27
N ARG A 22 0.94 -1.23 -6.13
CA ARG A 22 0.72 -1.04 -7.58
C ARG A 22 0.03 -2.24 -8.19
N ILE A 23 0.53 -3.46 -7.91
CA ILE A 23 -0.06 -4.70 -8.40
C ILE A 23 -1.52 -4.82 -7.96
N GLY A 24 -1.81 -4.53 -6.68
CA GLY A 24 -3.18 -4.56 -6.15
C GLY A 24 -4.09 -3.51 -6.79
N ALA A 25 -3.58 -2.29 -7.03
CA ALA A 25 -4.33 -1.22 -7.67
C ALA A 25 -4.67 -1.54 -9.13
N GLU A 26 -3.70 -2.05 -9.91
CA GLU A 26 -3.92 -2.49 -11.28
C GLU A 26 -5.00 -3.58 -11.35
N ALA A 27 -4.94 -4.58 -10.46
CA ALA A 27 -5.94 -5.64 -10.39
C ALA A 27 -7.35 -5.13 -10.07
N LEU A 28 -7.48 -4.15 -9.17
CA LEU A 28 -8.76 -3.52 -8.83
C LEU A 28 -9.33 -2.67 -9.97
N LEU A 29 -8.48 -1.89 -10.63
CA LEU A 29 -8.86 -1.05 -11.77
C LEU A 29 -9.30 -1.91 -12.97
N GLN A 30 -8.56 -2.97 -13.29
CA GLN A 30 -8.93 -3.93 -14.35
C GLN A 30 -10.30 -4.58 -14.08
N ARG A 31 -10.62 -4.85 -12.81
CA ARG A 31 -11.92 -5.39 -12.41
C ARG A 31 -13.07 -4.36 -12.49
N ARG A 32 -12.81 -3.12 -12.90
CA ARG A 32 -13.77 -2.00 -12.97
C ARG A 32 -14.68 -1.92 -11.74
N ARG A 33 -14.13 -2.13 -10.56
CA ARG A 33 -14.81 -1.90 -9.28
C ARG A 33 -14.28 -0.62 -8.65
N PRO A 34 -14.63 0.58 -9.17
CA PRO A 34 -14.43 1.78 -8.38
C PRO A 34 -15.35 1.66 -7.16
N GLY A 35 -14.76 1.28 -6.02
CA GLY A 35 -15.45 1.35 -4.74
C GLY A 35 -15.74 2.81 -4.36
N PRO A 36 -16.56 3.05 -3.33
CA PRO A 36 -16.77 4.39 -2.80
C PRO A 36 -15.43 5.04 -2.51
N ARG A 37 -15.25 6.28 -2.96
CA ARG A 37 -14.02 7.07 -2.73
C ARG A 37 -14.01 7.54 -1.27
N PRO A 38 -13.21 6.96 -0.37
CA PRO A 38 -12.89 7.67 0.87
C PRO A 38 -12.21 9.00 0.52
N ALA A 39 -12.39 10.02 1.36
CA ALA A 39 -11.69 11.29 1.21
C ALA A 39 -10.17 11.02 1.19
N LEU A 40 -9.47 11.53 0.17
CA LEU A 40 -8.03 11.32 -0.02
C LEU A 40 -7.23 11.71 1.23
N ASP A 41 -7.64 12.79 1.90
CA ASP A 41 -7.03 13.28 3.14
C ASP A 41 -7.08 12.26 4.28
N ARG A 42 -8.19 11.52 4.38
CA ARG A 42 -8.33 10.45 5.38
C ARG A 42 -7.37 9.30 5.10
N LEU A 43 -7.25 8.89 3.84
CA LEU A 43 -6.33 7.82 3.44
C LEU A 43 -4.86 8.21 3.68
N LEU A 44 -4.50 9.47 3.39
CA LEU A 44 -3.15 9.99 3.65
C LEU A 44 -2.84 10.02 5.15
N SER A 45 -3.82 10.38 5.99
CA SER A 45 -3.67 10.34 7.45
C SER A 45 -3.47 8.90 7.95
N GLU A 46 -4.28 7.95 7.50
CA GLU A 46 -4.17 6.54 7.90
C GLU A 46 -2.85 5.90 7.43
N GLU A 47 -2.36 6.26 6.23
CA GLU A 47 -1.04 5.83 5.73
C GLU A 47 0.09 6.40 6.58
N SER A 48 0.04 7.69 6.93
CA SER A 48 1.04 8.33 7.77
C SER A 48 1.15 7.68 9.15
N GLU A 49 0.02 7.27 9.73
CA GLU A 49 0.01 6.49 10.97
C GLU A 49 0.65 5.10 10.81
N GLN A 50 0.39 4.39 9.70
CA GLN A 50 1.02 3.10 9.44
C GLN A 50 2.52 3.23 9.19
N GLU A 51 2.97 4.30 8.54
CA GLU A 51 4.39 4.58 8.33
C GLU A 51 5.10 4.93 9.64
N ARG A 52 4.43 5.67 10.53
CA ARG A 52 4.93 5.91 11.89
C ARG A 52 5.10 4.61 12.66
N LYS A 53 4.06 3.77 12.70
CA LYS A 53 4.10 2.44 13.34
C LYS A 53 5.20 1.55 12.79
N ARG A 54 5.45 1.59 11.47
CA ARG A 54 6.54 0.87 10.81
C ARG A 54 7.92 1.35 11.27
N LYS A 55 8.12 2.66 11.38
CA LYS A 55 9.39 3.27 11.83
C LYS A 55 9.66 3.00 13.31
N ASP A 56 8.62 3.07 14.12
CA ASP A 56 8.70 2.89 15.58
C ASP A 56 8.74 1.41 15.98
N GLY A 57 8.49 0.48 15.03
CA GLY A 57 8.46 -0.95 15.28
C GLY A 57 7.30 -1.39 16.17
N GLU A 58 6.16 -0.69 16.09
CA GLU A 58 5.00 -0.97 16.95
C GLU A 58 4.48 -2.40 16.75
N ALA A 59 4.09 -3.04 17.85
CA ALA A 59 3.58 -4.42 17.82
C ALA A 59 2.25 -4.58 17.06
N ASP A 60 1.51 -3.47 16.87
CA ASP A 60 0.27 -3.46 16.11
C ASP A 60 0.47 -3.17 14.61
N TYR A 61 1.71 -2.93 14.18
CA TYR A 61 2.03 -2.67 12.79
C TYR A 61 1.69 -3.88 11.92
N SER A 62 0.89 -3.64 10.87
CA SER A 62 0.52 -4.67 9.90
C SER A 62 0.98 -4.27 8.50
N PRO A 63 1.99 -4.96 7.94
CA PRO A 63 2.41 -4.76 6.55
C PRO A 63 1.26 -4.93 5.55
N ARG A 64 0.35 -5.87 5.82
CA ARG A 64 -0.85 -6.10 5.01
C ARG A 64 -1.74 -4.85 4.97
N ARG A 65 -2.04 -4.28 6.13
CA ARG A 65 -2.88 -3.07 6.25
C ARG A 65 -2.24 -1.86 5.57
N HIS A 66 -0.92 -1.75 5.67
CA HIS A 66 -0.17 -0.70 5.00
C HIS A 66 -0.28 -0.85 3.47
N VAL A 67 -0.10 -2.06 2.93
CA VAL A 67 -0.30 -2.32 1.49
C VAL A 67 -1.74 -2.01 1.06
N ASP A 68 -2.74 -2.43 1.82
CA ASP A 68 -4.16 -2.16 1.51
C ASP A 68 -4.45 -0.64 1.41
N LEU A 69 -3.86 0.18 2.30
CA LEU A 69 -3.95 1.64 2.26
C LEU A 69 -3.27 2.24 1.03
N LEU A 70 -2.06 1.78 0.69
CA LEU A 70 -1.35 2.23 -0.51
C LEU A 70 -2.11 1.85 -1.79
N ILE A 71 -2.72 0.66 -1.84
CA ILE A 71 -3.61 0.26 -2.95
C ILE A 71 -4.77 1.25 -3.08
N ALA A 72 -5.44 1.54 -1.96
CA ALA A 72 -6.58 2.45 -1.94
C ALA A 72 -6.18 3.87 -2.40
N LEU A 73 -5.02 4.38 -1.96
CA LEU A 73 -4.47 5.67 -2.38
C LEU A 73 -4.20 5.72 -3.89
N LEU A 74 -3.52 4.70 -4.43
CA LEU A 74 -3.20 4.64 -5.86
C LEU A 74 -4.47 4.60 -6.72
N VAL A 75 -5.47 3.80 -6.32
CA VAL A 75 -6.77 3.75 -7.01
C VAL A 75 -7.52 5.10 -6.88
N ALA A 76 -7.50 5.72 -5.70
CA ALA A 76 -8.15 7.01 -5.47
C ALA A 76 -7.54 8.10 -6.38
N VAL A 77 -6.22 8.19 -6.46
CA VAL A 77 -5.51 9.13 -7.35
C VAL A 77 -5.82 8.83 -8.82
N GLN A 78 -5.69 7.58 -9.25
CA GLN A 78 -5.89 7.21 -10.66
C GLN A 78 -7.33 7.48 -11.13
N THR A 79 -8.32 7.25 -10.27
CA THR A 79 -9.71 7.56 -10.60
C THR A 79 -9.99 9.07 -10.55
N ALA A 80 -9.35 9.82 -9.65
CA ALA A 80 -9.50 11.28 -9.59
C ALA A 80 -8.94 12.01 -10.82
N GLN A 81 -7.91 11.45 -11.47
CA GLN A 81 -7.29 11.98 -12.70
C GLN A 81 -8.03 11.58 -14.00
N GLY A 82 -9.04 10.72 -13.92
CA GLY A 82 -9.78 10.17 -15.07
C GLY A 82 -11.19 10.74 -15.26
N VAL A 83 -11.46 11.95 -14.77
CA VAL A 83 -12.71 12.71 -14.97
C VAL A 83 -12.43 13.92 -15.84
#